data_AF-A0A920FW43-F1
#
_entry.id   AF-A0A920FW43-F1
#
_cell.length_a   1.000
_cell.length_b   1.000
_cell.length_c   1.000
_cell.angle_alpha   90.00
_cell.angle_beta   90.00
_cell.angle_gamma   90.00
#
_symmetry.space_group_name_H-M   'P 1'
#
loop_
_entity.id
_entity.type
_entity.pdbx_description
1 polymer ?
#
loop_
_entity_poly.entity_id
_entity_poly.type
_entity_poly.pdbx_seq_one_letter_code
_entity_poly.pdbx_strand_id
1 'polypeptide(L)' 'MDLDVIPIINENDTTSTEEIRFGDNDKLSAMIANALSAELLILLSDVNGLYTSNPKNPLVRGY' A
#
# COMPACT_ATOMS: atom_id res chain seq x y z
N MET A 1 15.35 -15.85 0.36
CA MET A 1 15.91 -14.48 0.37
C MET A 1 17.34 -14.65 0.86
N ASP A 2 18.28 -14.75 -0.08
CA ASP A 2 19.53 -15.47 0.19
C ASP A 2 20.72 -14.52 0.44
N LEU A 3 20.46 -13.21 0.34
CA LEU A 3 21.47 -12.15 0.46
C LEU A 3 21.47 -11.45 1.83
N ASP A 4 20.62 -11.88 2.77
CA ASP A 4 20.44 -11.24 4.09
C ASP A 4 20.26 -9.70 4.00
N VAL A 5 19.44 -9.26 3.03
CA VAL A 5 19.12 -7.85 2.78
C VAL A 5 17.63 -7.60 2.93
N ILE A 6 17.28 -6.36 3.28
CA ILE A 6 15.90 -5.88 3.29
C ILE A 6 15.64 -5.17 1.95
N PRO A 7 14.78 -5.72 1.06
CA PRO A 7 14.47 -5.06 -0.19
C PRO A 7 13.60 -3.82 0.05
N ILE A 8 14.02 -2.68 -0.51
CA ILE A 8 13.25 -1.43 -0.53
C ILE A 8 12.77 -1.25 -1.97
N ILE A 9 11.46 -1.35 -2.17
CA ILE A 9 10.83 -1.33 -3.50
C ILE A 9 9.91 -0.11 -3.58
N ASN A 10 9.93 0.57 -4.71
CA ASN A 10 9.02 1.66 -5.06
C ASN A 10 8.66 1.55 -6.55
N GLU A 11 7.62 2.26 -6.96
CA GLU A 11 7.37 2.49 -8.38
C GLU A 11 8.54 3.24 -9.04
N ASN A 12 8.78 2.96 -10.32
CA ASN A 12 9.74 3.69 -11.11
C ASN A 12 9.06 4.86 -11.85
N ASP A 13 8.99 6.00 -11.17
CA ASP A 13 8.36 7.23 -11.65
C ASP A 13 8.97 7.80 -12.94
N THR A 14 10.15 7.32 -13.37
CA THR A 14 10.82 7.78 -14.62
C THR A 14 10.23 7.15 -15.88
N THR A 15 9.60 5.98 -15.77
CA THR A 15 9.01 5.25 -16.91
C THR A 15 7.48 5.19 -16.86
N SER A 16 6.87 5.61 -15.75
CA SER A 16 5.43 5.66 -15.59
C SER A 16 4.88 6.84 -16.41
N THR A 17 4.14 6.56 -17.48
CA THR A 17 3.65 7.57 -18.43
C THR A 17 2.43 8.35 -17.93
N GLU A 18 2.09 8.25 -16.64
CA GLU A 18 0.95 8.96 -16.04
C GLU A 18 1.37 9.66 -14.74
N GLU A 19 1.55 10.98 -14.83
CA GLU A 19 2.14 11.83 -13.78
C GLU A 19 1.30 12.01 -12.50
N ILE A 20 0.12 11.38 -12.35
CA ILE A 20 -0.75 11.55 -11.17
C ILE A 20 -1.47 10.24 -10.83
N ARG A 21 -0.81 9.34 -10.08
CA ARG A 21 -1.41 8.08 -9.63
C ARG A 21 -1.28 7.87 -8.13
N PHE A 22 -2.24 8.43 -7.39
CA PHE A 22 -2.45 8.08 -5.98
C PHE A 22 -2.81 6.59 -5.86
N GLY A 23 -2.10 5.84 -5.00
CA GLY A 23 -2.43 4.45 -4.65
C GLY A 23 -1.78 3.36 -5.48
N ASP A 24 -0.78 3.67 -6.32
CA ASP A 24 -0.11 2.62 -7.11
C ASP A 24 0.84 1.74 -6.29
N ASN A 25 1.45 2.27 -5.23
CA ASN A 25 2.24 1.47 -4.29
C ASN A 25 1.40 0.45 -3.50
N ASP A 26 0.09 0.68 -3.32
CA ASP A 26 -0.81 -0.32 -2.71
C ASP A 26 -0.96 -1.55 -3.62
N LYS A 27 -1.11 -1.33 -4.93
CA LYS A 27 -1.15 -2.43 -5.92
C LYS A 27 0.20 -3.10 -6.06
N LEU A 28 1.27 -2.32 -6.15
CA LEU A 28 2.63 -2.84 -6.28
C LEU A 28 2.99 -3.74 -5.09
N SER A 29 2.72 -3.27 -3.86
CA SER A 29 2.98 -4.05 -2.65
C SER A 29 2.12 -5.33 -2.59
N ALA A 30 0.86 -5.29 -3.01
CA ALA A 30 0.01 -6.48 -3.14
C ALA A 30 0.57 -7.49 -4.17
N MET A 31 1.04 -7.01 -5.32
CA MET A 31 1.65 -7.86 -6.35
C MET A 31 2.95 -8.50 -5.85
N ILE A 32 3.80 -7.75 -5.14
CA ILE A 32 5.04 -8.26 -4.55
C ILE A 32 4.75 -9.29 -3.46
N ALA A 33 3.82 -8.98 -2.55
CA ALA A 33 3.43 -9.88 -1.48
C ALA A 33 2.91 -11.21 -2.06
N ASN A 34 2.06 -11.16 -3.09
CA ASN A 34 1.59 -12.36 -3.78
C ASN A 34 2.74 -13.12 -4.49
N ALA A 35 3.61 -12.41 -5.21
CA ALA A 35 4.73 -13.03 -5.93
C ALA A 35 5.73 -13.74 -4.99
N LEU A 36 5.93 -13.20 -3.79
CA LEU A 36 6.79 -13.77 -2.76
C LEU A 36 6.07 -14.76 -1.85
N SER A 37 4.76 -14.98 -2.04
CA SER A 37 3.92 -15.76 -1.12
C SER A 37 4.06 -15.29 0.33
N ALA A 38 4.06 -13.98 0.54
CA ALA A 38 4.16 -13.39 1.86
C ALA A 38 2.94 -13.77 2.72
N GLU A 39 3.19 -14.07 3.99
CA GLU A 39 2.13 -14.43 4.95
C GLU A 39 1.27 -13.23 5.36
N LEU A 40 1.82 -12.01 5.23
CA LEU A 40 1.16 -10.78 5.64
C LEU A 40 1.63 -9.59 4.79
N LEU A 41 0.69 -8.73 4.42
CA LEU A 41 0.93 -7.40 3.88
C LEU A 41 0.41 -6.37 4.88
N ILE A 42 1.30 -5.47 5.34
CA ILE A 42 0.95 -4.37 6.24
C ILE A 42 0.95 -3.07 5.43
N LEU A 43 -0.21 -2.43 5.32
CA LEU A 43 -0.34 -1.10 4.73
C LEU A 43 -0.38 -0.06 5.85
N LEU A 44 0.62 0.82 5.88
CA LEU A 44 0.66 1.94 6.82
C LEU A 44 -0.01 3.15 6.18
N SER A 45 -1.03 3.69 6.87
CA SER A 45 -1.84 4.80 6.37
C SER A 45 -1.87 5.93 7.40
N ASP A 46 -2.17 7.15 6.92
CA ASP A 46 -2.43 8.33 7.74
C ASP A 46 -3.82 8.33 8.38
N VAL A 47 -4.68 7.38 8.00
CA VAL A 47 -5.92 7.06 8.70
C VAL A 47 -5.76 5.79 9.52
N ASN A 48 -6.50 5.69 10.63
CA ASN A 48 -6.37 4.57 11.57
C ASN A 48 -6.80 3.19 11.01
N GLY A 49 -7.45 3.16 9.84
CA GLY A 49 -7.93 1.94 9.22
C GLY A 49 -9.10 2.20 8.29
N LEU A 50 -9.83 1.14 7.96
CA LEU A 50 -11.01 1.20 7.11
C LEU A 50 -12.22 1.70 7.91
N TYR A 51 -12.92 2.70 7.38
CA TYR A 51 -14.16 3.22 7.96
C TYR A 51 -15.37 2.85 7.09
N THR A 52 -16.54 2.77 7.71
CA THR A 52 -17.82 2.50 7.01
C THR A 52 -18.32 3.69 6.17
N SER A 53 -17.79 4.88 6.44
CA SER A 53 -18.06 6.12 5.72
C SER A 53 -16.88 7.09 5.91
N ASN A 54 -16.94 8.29 5.35
CA ASN A 54 -15.85 9.25 5.45
C ASN A 54 -15.58 9.61 6.93
N PRO A 55 -14.39 9.29 7.49
CA PRO A 55 -14.08 9.51 8.90
C PRO A 55 -14.04 10.98 9.31
N LYS A 56 -13.99 11.91 8.35
CA LYS A 56 -14.08 13.34 8.60
C LYS A 56 -15.51 13.78 8.97
N ASN A 57 -16.50 12.90 8.83
CA ASN A 57 -17.85 13.12 9.35
C ASN A 57 -17.93 12.63 10.81
N PRO A 58 -18.28 13.51 11.77
CA PRO A 58 -18.25 13.20 13.21
C PRO A 58 -19.20 12.08 13.65
N LEU A 59 -20.13 11.65 12.80
CA LEU A 59 -21.10 10.58 13.11
C LEU A 59 -20.64 9.19 12.68
N VAL A 60 -19.46 9.05 12.06
CA VAL A 60 -19.00 7.78 11.50
C VAL A 60 -18.16 7.01 12.52
N ARG A 61 -18.55 5.77 12.80
CA ARG A 61 -17.75 4.82 13.58
C ARG A 61 -16.87 3.97 12.66
N GLY A 62 -15.61 3.77 13.04
CA GLY A 62 -14.73 2.77 12.44
C GLY A 62 -15.20 1.34 12.75
N TYR A 63 -14.64 0.37 12.03
CA TYR A 63 -14.73 -1.04 12.45
C TYR A 63 -13.92 -1.28 13.72
#